data_AF-A0A6J8EA34-F1
#
_entry.id   AF-A0A6J8EA34-F1
#
_cell.length_a   1.000
_cell.length_b   1.000
_cell.length_c   1.000
_cell.angle_alpha   90.00
_cell.angle_beta   90.00
_cell.angle_gamma   90.00
#
_symmetry.space_group_name_H-M   'P 1'
#
loop_
_entity.id
_entity.type
_entity.pdbx_description
1 polymer ?
#
loop_
_entity_poly.entity_id
_entity_poly.type
_entity_poly.pdbx_seq_one_letter_code
_entity_poly.pdbx_strand_id
1 'polypeptide(L)'
;MKFGFPSLDQVRSFDNFVLSYDRRNRNAQWVFEHIKPEHVMKNENIKRGKSEFMEDNTIHKFFRATNSDFKNSGYDRGHLAAAANHRHTQKAMDQTFTLSNISPQVGNGFNRDAWNDLEKYVRAKARQNRNVYCCTGPLYLPRRENDGKVYVKYEVIG
;
A
#
# COMPACT_ATOMS: atom_id res chain seq x y z
N MET A 1 13.39 4.49 8.42
CA MET A 1 13.67 5.64 7.52
C MET A 1 15.15 5.99 7.50
N LYS A 2 16.03 5.04 7.17
CA LYS A 2 17.51 5.23 7.22
C LYS A 2 18.02 6.20 6.15
N PHE A 3 17.38 6.21 4.98
CA PHE A 3 17.78 6.98 3.80
C PHE A 3 16.96 8.26 3.60
N GLY A 4 16.40 8.81 4.69
CA GLY A 4 15.54 9.98 4.65
C GLY A 4 14.07 9.65 4.39
N PHE A 5 13.26 10.71 4.42
CA PHE A 5 11.83 10.68 4.12
C PHE A 5 11.59 11.23 2.72
N PRO A 6 10.77 10.58 1.87
CA PRO A 6 10.41 11.15 0.56
C PRO A 6 9.70 12.51 0.67
N SER A 7 8.82 12.65 1.68
CA SER A 7 8.15 13.90 2.08
C SER A 7 7.77 13.82 3.58
N LEU A 8 7.28 14.90 4.17
CA LEU A 8 6.93 14.96 5.61
C LEU A 8 5.44 15.20 5.88
N ASP A 9 4.59 15.19 4.85
CA ASP A 9 3.16 15.41 5.05
C ASP A 9 2.48 14.19 5.67
N GLN A 10 1.69 14.40 6.73
CA GLN A 10 0.91 13.37 7.44
C GLN A 10 1.63 12.02 7.62
N VAL A 11 2.88 12.04 8.09
CA VAL A 11 3.66 10.83 8.30
C VAL A 11 3.13 10.00 9.47
N ARG A 12 3.02 8.70 9.27
CA ARG A 12 2.46 7.71 10.19
C ARG A 12 3.39 6.51 10.27
N SER A 13 3.65 6.06 11.49
CA SER A 13 4.50 4.90 11.74
C SER A 13 3.66 3.72 12.19
N PHE A 14 3.84 2.59 11.52
CA PHE A 14 3.33 1.28 11.91
C PHE A 14 4.50 0.42 12.40
N ASP A 15 4.24 -0.81 12.86
CA ASP A 15 5.28 -1.64 13.48
C ASP A 15 6.40 -1.99 12.49
N ASN A 16 6.08 -2.15 11.19
CA ASN A 16 7.06 -2.57 10.19
C ASN A 16 6.95 -1.83 8.83
N PHE A 17 6.29 -0.67 8.80
CA PHE A 17 6.32 0.26 7.67
C PHE A 17 5.97 1.68 8.12
N VAL A 18 6.30 2.65 7.29
CA VAL A 18 5.97 4.06 7.49
C VAL A 18 5.19 4.53 6.26
N LEU A 19 4.18 5.36 6.43
CA LEU A 19 3.50 5.98 5.29
C LEU A 19 3.35 7.48 5.48
N SER A 20 3.22 8.21 4.38
CA SER A 20 2.67 9.57 4.32
C SER A 20 1.28 9.49 3.71
N TYR A 21 0.27 10.07 4.38
CA TYR A 21 -1.12 9.96 3.95
C TYR A 21 -1.62 11.20 3.19
N ASP A 22 -2.12 11.01 1.98
CA ASP A 22 -2.80 12.06 1.24
C ASP A 22 -4.26 12.18 1.69
N ARG A 23 -4.53 13.14 2.57
CA ARG A 23 -5.90 13.41 3.05
C ARG A 23 -6.88 13.81 1.95
N ARG A 24 -6.39 14.38 0.84
CA ARG A 24 -7.22 14.80 -0.29
C ARG A 24 -7.63 13.61 -1.14
N ASN A 25 -6.70 12.71 -1.43
CA ASN A 25 -6.94 11.53 -2.26
C ASN A 25 -7.38 10.28 -1.48
N ARG A 26 -7.35 10.34 -0.14
CA ARG A 26 -7.72 9.25 0.77
C ARG A 26 -6.91 7.97 0.62
N ASN A 27 -5.68 8.07 0.10
CA ASN A 27 -4.69 6.99 0.05
C ASN A 27 -3.31 7.50 0.46
N ALA A 28 -2.29 6.65 0.50
CA ALA A 28 -0.94 7.09 0.82
C ALA A 28 -0.30 7.89 -0.34
N GLN A 29 0.45 8.95 -0.02
CA GLN A 29 1.41 9.56 -0.96
C GLN A 29 2.55 8.57 -1.25
N TRP A 30 3.06 7.95 -0.19
CA TRP A 30 4.05 6.90 -0.25
C TRP A 30 3.96 6.02 0.99
N VAL A 31 4.41 4.78 0.84
CA VAL A 31 4.64 3.80 1.88
C VAL A 31 6.08 3.33 1.77
N PHE A 32 6.76 3.21 2.91
CA PHE A 32 8.16 2.86 3.00
C PHE A 32 8.36 1.65 3.91
N GLU A 33 8.98 0.61 3.38
CA GLU A 33 9.23 -0.65 4.05
C GLU A 33 10.72 -0.89 4.23
N HIS A 34 11.10 -1.46 5.38
CA HIS A 34 12.38 -2.12 5.58
C HIS A 34 12.15 -3.63 5.65
N ILE A 35 12.47 -4.30 4.55
CA ILE A 35 12.21 -5.71 4.35
C ILE A 35 13.51 -6.47 4.62
N LYS A 36 13.44 -7.41 5.57
CA LYS A 36 14.55 -8.29 5.95
C LYS A 36 14.16 -9.75 5.68
N PRO A 37 15.13 -10.68 5.53
CA PRO A 37 14.83 -12.09 5.32
C PRO A 37 13.80 -12.65 6.32
N GLU A 38 13.96 -12.35 7.61
CA GLU A 38 13.08 -12.82 8.69
C GLU A 38 11.64 -12.29 8.58
N HIS A 39 11.41 -11.15 7.91
CA HIS A 39 10.07 -10.58 7.74
C HIS A 39 9.26 -11.31 6.65
N VAL A 40 9.93 -11.94 5.66
CA VAL A 40 9.30 -12.53 4.46
C VAL A 40 9.29 -14.06 4.47
N MET A 41 9.98 -14.68 5.43
CA MET A 41 9.94 -16.12 5.63
C MET A 41 8.53 -16.58 5.98
N LYS A 42 8.19 -17.81 5.56
CA LYS A 42 6.90 -18.40 5.92
C LYS A 42 6.90 -18.66 7.43
N ASN A 43 5.91 -18.12 8.12
CA ASN A 43 5.66 -18.38 9.52
C ASN A 43 4.27 -18.98 9.65
N GLU A 44 4.18 -20.23 10.08
CA GLU A 44 2.90 -20.96 10.15
C GLU A 44 1.92 -20.35 11.16
N ASN A 45 2.41 -19.61 12.14
CA ASN A 45 1.58 -18.96 13.15
C ASN A 45 0.90 -17.68 12.63
N ILE A 46 1.40 -17.11 11.53
CA ILE A 46 0.88 -15.86 10.96
C ILE A 46 -0.03 -16.19 9.78
N LYS A 47 -1.31 -15.81 9.88
CA LYS A 47 -2.35 -16.18 8.92
C LYS A 47 -2.99 -14.93 8.34
N ARG A 48 -2.78 -14.69 7.04
CA ARG A 48 -3.42 -13.59 6.29
C ARG A 48 -4.95 -13.62 6.37
N GLY A 49 -5.55 -14.82 6.43
CA GLY A 49 -6.99 -14.99 6.55
C GLY A 49 -7.58 -14.52 7.89
N LYS A 50 -6.75 -14.15 8.88
CA LYS A 50 -7.20 -13.51 10.13
C LYS A 50 -7.19 -11.98 10.06
N SER A 51 -6.66 -11.41 8.97
CA SER A 51 -6.56 -9.96 8.78
C SER A 51 -7.74 -9.46 7.96
N GLU A 52 -8.35 -8.37 8.40
CA GLU A 52 -9.51 -7.76 7.76
C GLU A 52 -9.21 -6.31 7.40
N PHE A 53 -9.71 -5.87 6.25
CA PHE A 53 -9.58 -4.47 5.86
C PHE A 53 -10.35 -3.58 6.81
N MET A 54 -9.65 -2.63 7.43
CA MET A 54 -10.21 -1.79 8.46
C MET A 54 -9.86 -0.32 8.26
N GLU A 55 -10.77 0.55 8.68
CA GLU A 55 -10.57 1.98 8.73
C GLU A 55 -9.40 2.38 9.65
N ASP A 56 -8.63 3.37 9.22
CA ASP A 56 -7.61 3.98 10.08
C ASP A 56 -8.26 5.02 11.00
N ASN A 57 -8.57 4.59 12.23
CA ASN A 57 -9.25 5.43 13.21
C ASN A 57 -8.45 6.64 13.68
N THR A 58 -7.16 6.67 13.41
CA THR A 58 -6.30 7.79 13.77
C THR A 58 -6.30 8.89 12.70
N ILE A 59 -7.00 8.67 11.58
CA ILE A 59 -7.29 9.68 10.55
C ILE A 59 -8.68 10.27 10.82
N HIS A 60 -8.77 11.61 10.78
CA HIS A 60 -10.04 12.31 10.94
C HIS A 60 -11.05 11.86 9.88
N LYS A 61 -12.31 11.63 10.29
CA LYS A 61 -13.38 11.03 9.47
C LYS A 61 -13.58 11.67 8.09
N PHE A 62 -13.33 12.96 7.92
CA PHE A 62 -13.46 13.65 6.63
C PHE A 62 -12.49 13.16 5.55
N PHE A 63 -11.35 12.63 5.96
CA PHE A 63 -10.25 12.24 5.08
C PHE A 63 -10.05 10.73 5.03
N ARG A 64 -10.93 9.96 5.66
CA ARG A 64 -10.76 8.52 5.84
C ARG A 64 -11.40 7.78 4.67
N ALA A 65 -10.66 6.86 4.07
CA ALA A 65 -11.23 5.84 3.19
C ALA A 65 -11.94 4.77 4.03
N THR A 66 -13.10 4.32 3.57
CA THR A 66 -13.90 3.28 4.23
C THR A 66 -14.10 2.08 3.31
N ASN A 67 -14.56 0.96 3.88
CA ASN A 67 -14.86 -0.22 3.06
C ASN A 67 -16.04 0.01 2.09
N SER A 68 -16.93 0.99 2.34
CA SER A 68 -18.01 1.30 1.41
C SER A 68 -17.48 1.92 0.13
N ASP A 69 -16.44 2.75 0.20
CA ASP A 69 -15.85 3.43 -0.97
C ASP A 69 -15.34 2.42 -2.02
N PHE A 70 -14.88 1.25 -1.57
CA PHE A 70 -14.38 0.17 -2.44
C PHE A 70 -15.47 -0.83 -2.83
N LYS A 71 -16.62 -0.84 -2.15
CA LYS A 71 -17.65 -1.83 -2.39
C LYS A 71 -18.31 -1.56 -3.75
N ASN A 72 -18.29 -2.55 -4.63
CA ASN A 72 -18.84 -2.46 -5.99
C ASN A 72 -18.22 -1.36 -6.88
N SER A 73 -17.05 -0.81 -6.51
CA SER A 73 -16.38 0.22 -7.32
C SER A 73 -15.71 -0.32 -8.58
N GLY A 74 -15.56 -1.65 -8.68
CA GLY A 74 -14.75 -2.30 -9.72
C GLY A 74 -13.26 -2.37 -9.40
N TYR A 75 -12.82 -1.80 -8.27
CA TYR A 75 -11.43 -1.79 -7.84
C TYR A 75 -11.19 -2.69 -6.62
N ASP A 76 -10.03 -3.34 -6.59
CA ASP A 76 -9.54 -4.02 -5.40
C ASP A 76 -9.00 -3.00 -4.39
N ARG A 77 -9.03 -3.42 -3.12
CA ARG A 77 -8.25 -2.81 -2.03
C ARG A 77 -6.79 -3.26 -2.16
N GLY A 78 -6.05 -2.57 -3.02
CA GLY A 78 -4.65 -2.87 -3.34
C GLY A 78 -3.68 -2.37 -2.28
N HIS A 79 -2.80 -3.26 -1.81
CA HIS A 79 -1.80 -2.93 -0.78
C HIS A 79 -0.63 -2.14 -1.38
N LEU A 80 -0.09 -1.19 -0.61
CA LEU A 80 1.18 -0.52 -0.93
C LEU A 80 2.34 -1.15 -0.15
N ALA A 81 2.22 -1.30 1.18
CA ALA A 81 3.00 -2.27 1.94
C ALA A 81 2.29 -3.64 1.90
N ALA A 82 2.89 -4.61 1.23
CA ALA A 82 2.26 -5.90 0.95
C ALA A 82 2.26 -6.79 2.20
N ALA A 83 1.10 -7.35 2.60
CA ALA A 83 0.96 -8.21 3.79
C ALA A 83 2.04 -9.31 3.91
N ALA A 84 2.45 -9.90 2.78
CA ALA A 84 3.46 -10.96 2.73
C ALA A 84 4.89 -10.49 3.08
N ASN A 85 5.12 -9.19 3.19
CA ASN A 85 6.37 -8.58 3.65
C ASN A 85 6.45 -8.48 5.18
N HIS A 86 5.36 -8.76 5.90
CA HIS A 86 5.24 -8.55 7.36
C HIS A 86 4.82 -9.82 8.10
N ARG A 87 5.47 -10.97 7.79
CA ARG A 87 5.13 -12.30 8.34
C ARG A 87 5.82 -12.65 9.66
N HIS A 88 6.51 -11.71 10.29
CA HIS A 88 7.21 -11.93 11.56
C HIS A 88 6.27 -11.83 12.76
N THR A 89 5.18 -11.03 12.68
CA THR A 89 4.11 -10.97 13.69
C THR A 89 2.75 -10.83 13.04
N GLN A 90 1.68 -11.29 13.71
CA GLN A 90 0.31 -11.15 13.21
C GLN A 90 -0.09 -9.67 13.18
N LYS A 91 0.27 -8.91 14.21
CA LYS A 91 0.02 -7.47 14.31
C LYS A 91 0.62 -6.68 13.13
N ALA A 92 1.86 -6.96 12.73
CA ALA A 92 2.48 -6.27 11.60
C ALA A 92 1.78 -6.59 10.27
N MET A 93 1.27 -7.82 10.11
CA MET A 93 0.44 -8.20 8.96
C MET A 93 -0.92 -7.50 9.01
N ASP A 94 -1.60 -7.50 10.17
CA ASP A 94 -2.92 -6.88 10.32
C ASP A 94 -2.86 -5.38 10.02
N GLN A 95 -1.79 -4.71 10.44
CA GLN A 95 -1.57 -3.29 10.14
C GLN A 95 -1.49 -3.01 8.64
N THR A 96 -1.10 -3.95 7.77
CA THR A 96 -1.12 -3.69 6.32
C THR A 96 -2.53 -3.61 5.74
N PHE A 97 -3.53 -4.10 6.46
CA PHE A 97 -4.94 -4.07 6.05
C PHE A 97 -5.65 -2.78 6.47
N THR A 98 -4.97 -1.85 7.15
CA THR A 98 -5.54 -0.51 7.39
C THR A 98 -5.70 0.23 6.07
N LEU A 99 -6.88 0.82 5.83
CA LEU A 99 -7.21 1.48 4.56
C LEU A 99 -6.31 2.68 4.23
N SER A 100 -5.54 3.20 5.18
CA SER A 100 -4.49 4.20 4.90
C SER A 100 -3.31 3.67 4.08
N ASN A 101 -3.09 2.35 4.06
CA ASN A 101 -2.11 1.64 3.23
C ASN A 101 -2.68 1.19 1.87
N ILE A 102 -3.94 1.53 1.58
CA ILE A 102 -4.67 0.97 0.45
C ILE A 102 -4.90 2.03 -0.63
N SER A 103 -4.74 1.60 -1.89
CA SER A 103 -5.13 2.36 -3.08
C SER A 103 -6.10 1.54 -3.94
N PRO A 104 -7.04 2.17 -4.66
CA PRO A 104 -7.82 1.50 -5.69
C PRO A 104 -6.88 0.92 -6.75
N GLN A 105 -6.94 -0.38 -6.96
CA GLN A 105 -6.15 -1.07 -7.98
C GLN A 105 -7.06 -1.92 -8.86
N VAL A 106 -6.75 -2.00 -10.15
CA VAL A 106 -7.39 -2.97 -11.04
C VAL A 106 -7.12 -4.37 -10.49
N GLY A 107 -8.17 -5.18 -10.33
CA GLY A 107 -8.06 -6.50 -9.71
C GLY A 107 -7.35 -7.52 -10.61
N ASN A 108 -8.08 -8.05 -11.59
CA ASN A 108 -7.57 -9.00 -12.57
C ASN A 108 -6.58 -8.32 -13.53
N GLY A 109 -5.42 -8.95 -13.77
CA GLY A 109 -4.37 -8.45 -14.65
C GLY A 109 -3.42 -7.45 -13.99
N PHE A 110 -3.72 -6.95 -12.79
CA PHE A 110 -2.84 -6.01 -12.07
C PHE A 110 -2.61 -6.41 -10.61
N ASN A 111 -3.47 -6.04 -9.66
CA ASN A 111 -3.26 -6.30 -8.21
C ASN A 111 -3.00 -7.79 -7.93
N ARG A 112 -3.78 -8.68 -8.56
CA ARG A 112 -3.71 -10.13 -8.32
C ARG A 112 -2.59 -10.81 -9.11
N ASP A 113 -2.05 -10.13 -10.13
CA ASP A 113 -1.14 -10.68 -11.14
C ASP A 113 0.15 -9.85 -11.21
N ALA A 114 0.27 -8.92 -12.18
CA ALA A 114 1.50 -8.19 -12.47
C ALA A 114 2.09 -7.45 -11.25
N TRP A 115 1.23 -6.83 -10.42
CA TRP A 115 1.67 -6.17 -9.20
C TRP A 115 2.20 -7.16 -8.17
N ASN A 116 1.49 -8.27 -7.96
CA ASN A 116 1.91 -9.35 -7.08
C ASN A 116 3.23 -9.99 -7.54
N ASP A 117 3.50 -10.05 -8.85
CA ASP A 117 4.79 -10.53 -9.37
C ASP A 117 5.94 -9.58 -9.03
N LEU A 118 5.72 -8.26 -9.11
CA LEU A 118 6.67 -7.27 -8.62
C LEU A 118 6.91 -7.44 -7.11
N GLU A 119 5.86 -7.62 -6.31
CA GLU A 119 6.02 -7.86 -4.87
C GLU A 119 6.78 -9.17 -4.57
N LYS A 120 6.52 -10.25 -5.33
CA LYS A 120 7.27 -11.52 -5.22
C LYS A 120 8.74 -11.31 -5.54
N TYR A 121 9.05 -10.50 -6.56
CA TYR A 121 10.43 -10.16 -6.93
C TYR A 121 11.13 -9.40 -5.79
N VAL A 122 10.49 -8.37 -5.21
CA VAL A 122 11.05 -7.63 -4.06
C VAL A 122 11.31 -8.58 -2.88
N ARG A 123 10.38 -9.49 -2.57
CA ARG A 123 10.58 -10.51 -1.53
C ARG A 123 11.72 -11.47 -1.85
N ALA A 124 11.90 -11.88 -3.10
CA ALA A 124 13.02 -12.71 -3.51
C ALA A 124 14.36 -11.99 -3.28
N LYS A 125 14.43 -10.69 -3.59
CA LYS A 125 15.60 -9.86 -3.25
C LYS A 125 15.81 -9.73 -1.75
N ALA A 126 14.75 -9.59 -0.97
CA ALA A 126 14.84 -9.55 0.49
C ALA A 126 15.34 -10.86 1.12
N ARG A 127 15.14 -12.02 0.48
CA ARG A 127 15.75 -13.29 0.93
C ARG A 127 17.25 -13.37 0.67
N GLN A 128 17.72 -12.69 -0.38
CA GLN A 128 19.14 -12.71 -0.80
C GLN A 128 19.96 -11.59 -0.15
N ASN A 129 19.32 -10.57 0.41
CA ASN A 129 19.98 -9.37 0.93
C ASN A 129 19.55 -9.11 2.38
N ARG A 130 20.52 -8.78 3.25
CA ARG A 130 20.23 -8.49 4.67
C ARG A 130 19.24 -7.35 4.88
N ASN A 131 19.23 -6.38 3.97
CA ASN A 131 18.35 -5.21 4.06
C ASN A 131 17.87 -4.83 2.66
N VAL A 132 16.56 -4.81 2.46
CA VAL A 132 15.90 -4.21 1.29
C VAL A 132 15.02 -3.08 1.78
N TYR A 133 15.11 -1.94 1.12
CA TYR A 133 14.30 -0.76 1.40
C TYR A 133 13.43 -0.50 0.18
N CYS A 134 12.11 -0.45 0.37
CA CYS A 134 11.16 -0.29 -0.72
C CYS A 134 10.25 0.89 -0.43
N CYS A 135 10.09 1.77 -1.43
CA CYS A 135 9.15 2.88 -1.38
C CYS A 135 8.10 2.67 -2.47
N THR A 136 6.84 2.67 -2.09
CA THR A 136 5.70 2.34 -2.96
C THR A 136 4.67 3.46 -2.86
N GLY A 137 4.09 3.90 -3.98
CA GLY A 137 3.05 4.94 -3.96
C GLY A 137 2.28 5.02 -5.27
N PRO A 138 1.09 5.65 -5.25
CA PRO A 138 0.31 5.93 -6.45
C PRO A 138 0.90 7.08 -7.26
N LEU A 139 0.60 7.11 -8.57
CA LEU A 139 0.92 8.22 -9.46
C LEU A 139 -0.32 8.63 -10.26
N TYR A 140 -0.42 9.94 -10.53
CA TYR A 140 -1.50 10.53 -11.31
C TYR A 140 -0.89 11.24 -12.51
N LEU A 141 -0.62 10.48 -13.56
CA LEU A 141 0.20 10.94 -14.68
C LEU A 141 -0.65 11.69 -15.72
N PRO A 142 -0.08 12.73 -16.35
CA PRO A 142 -0.76 13.47 -17.40
C PRO A 142 -0.84 12.68 -18.70
N ARG A 143 -1.84 12.98 -19.52
CA ARG A 143 -1.96 12.52 -20.91
C ARG A 143 -2.36 13.67 -21.83
N ARG A 144 -1.91 13.63 -23.09
CA ARG A 144 -2.36 14.57 -24.12
C ARG A 144 -3.69 14.09 -24.71
N GLU A 145 -4.65 15.00 -24.85
CA GLU A 145 -5.96 14.71 -25.47
C GLU A 145 -6.07 15.34 -26.88
N ASN A 146 -7.20 15.08 -27.56
CA ASN A 146 -7.39 15.45 -28.97
C ASN A 146 -7.35 16.96 -29.25
N ASP A 147 -7.59 17.79 -28.23
CA ASP A 147 -7.48 19.25 -28.31
C ASP A 147 -6.01 19.75 -28.24
N GLY A 148 -5.05 18.82 -28.15
CA GLY A 148 -3.62 19.10 -28.04
C GLY A 148 -3.13 19.48 -26.64
N LYS A 149 -4.03 19.61 -25.65
CA LYS A 149 -3.70 19.98 -24.27
C LYS A 149 -3.40 18.75 -23.43
N VAL A 150 -2.80 18.99 -22.26
CA VAL A 150 -2.34 17.96 -21.32
C VAL A 150 -3.21 17.99 -20.07
N TYR A 151 -3.78 16.85 -19.71
CA TYR A 151 -4.69 16.71 -18.56
C TYR A 151 -4.25 15.58 -17.64
N VAL A 152 -4.49 15.75 -16.34
CA VAL A 152 -4.47 14.67 -15.36
C VAL A 152 -5.92 14.30 -15.08
N LYS A 153 -6.30 13.06 -15.37
CA LYS A 153 -7.65 12.55 -15.15
C LYS A 153 -7.59 11.20 -14.46
N TYR A 154 -8.30 11.06 -13.36
CA TYR A 154 -8.46 9.83 -12.61
C TYR A 154 -9.86 9.77 -12.02
N GLU A 155 -10.36 8.57 -11.80
CA GLU A 155 -11.63 8.34 -11.13
C GLU A 155 -11.47 8.51 -9.61
N VAL A 156 -12.52 9.01 -8.96
CA VAL A 156 -12.66 9.00 -7.50
C VAL A 156 -13.85 8.11 -7.14
N ILE A 157 -13.64 7.15 -6.24
CA ILE A 157 -14.65 6.16 -5.82
C ILE A 157 -15.21 6.50 -4.43
N GLY A 158 -16.44 6.08 -4.14
CA GLY A 158 -17.18 6.45 -2.93
C GLY A 158 -18.63 6.01 -2.98
#